data_AF-A0A5H2Z3X6-F1
#
_entry.id   AF-A0A5H2Z3X6-F1
#
_cell.length_a   1.000
_cell.length_b   1.000
_cell.length_c   1.000
_cell.angle_alpha   90.00
_cell.angle_beta   90.00
_cell.angle_gamma   90.00
#
_symmetry.space_group_name_H-M   'P 1'
#
loop_
_entity.id
_entity.type
_entity.pdbx_description
1 polymer ?
#
loop_
_entity_poly.entity_id
_entity_poly.type
_entity_poly.pdbx_seq_one_letter_code
_entity_poly.pdbx_strand_id
1 'polypeptide(L)'
;MEIVLVAGTEQTAPVCANGVPPGPTWAGKRLQQLSKDELDDMLAYCMKEGRRLGYEDTMECRPVRINPFHRRYLHGMPWLHFKSFYEVGRQAALNELRSRRRQAERLSLAAA
;
A
#
# COMPACT_ATOMS: atom_id res chain seq x y z
N MET A 1 -9.14 -2.89 -11.83
CA MET A 1 -8.47 -4.20 -11.80
C MET A 1 -7.45 -4.14 -10.69
N GLU A 2 -7.51 -5.05 -9.70
CA GLU A 2 -6.63 -5.01 -8.54
C GLU A 2 -5.27 -5.63 -8.88
N ILE A 3 -4.19 -4.85 -8.76
CA ILE A 3 -2.82 -5.34 -8.97
C ILE A 3 -2.40 -6.07 -7.69
N VAL A 4 -2.22 -7.38 -7.79
CA VAL A 4 -1.69 -8.20 -6.70
C VAL A 4 -0.19 -8.38 -6.91
N LEU A 5 0.62 -7.87 -5.99
CA LEU A 5 2.06 -8.05 -6.00
C LEU A 5 2.48 -9.21 -5.10
N VAL A 6 3.23 -10.15 -5.66
CA VAL A 6 3.98 -11.16 -4.92
C VAL A 6 5.29 -10.54 -4.46
N ALA A 7 5.68 -10.83 -3.22
CA ALA A 7 6.84 -10.24 -2.59
C ALA A 7 8.11 -10.36 -3.44
N GLY A 8 8.83 -9.25 -3.57
CA GLY A 8 10.14 -9.22 -4.21
C GLY A 8 11.24 -9.82 -3.33
N THR A 9 12.45 -9.86 -3.88
CA THR A 9 13.66 -10.31 -3.17
C THR A 9 14.58 -9.14 -2.89
N GLU A 10 15.73 -9.36 -2.25
CA GLU A 10 16.71 -8.29 -2.08
C GLU A 10 17.30 -7.79 -3.41
N GLN A 11 17.22 -8.59 -4.49
CA GLN A 11 17.73 -8.23 -5.82
C GLN A 11 16.63 -7.81 -6.82
N THR A 12 15.38 -8.18 -6.59
CA THR A 12 14.29 -8.01 -7.57
C THR A 12 13.08 -7.31 -6.99
N ALA A 13 12.47 -6.43 -7.78
CA ALA A 13 11.16 -5.87 -7.49
C ALA A 13 10.08 -6.96 -7.31
N PRO A 14 8.97 -6.63 -6.64
CA PRO A 14 7.79 -7.48 -6.59
C PRO A 14 7.29 -7.86 -7.98
N VAL A 15 6.66 -9.04 -8.12
CA VAL A 15 6.09 -9.51 -9.39
C VAL A 15 4.56 -9.44 -9.35
N CYS A 16 3.92 -9.20 -10.49
CA CYS A 16 2.46 -9.23 -10.57
C CYS A 16 1.96 -10.68 -10.57
N ALA A 17 1.17 -11.07 -9.58
CA ALA A 17 0.62 -12.42 -9.45
C ALA A 17 -0.34 -12.78 -10.59
N ASN A 18 -1.06 -11.78 -11.11
CA ASN A 18 -2.19 -12.03 -12.00
C ASN A 18 -1.81 -12.14 -13.48
N GLY A 19 -0.56 -11.86 -13.87
CA GLY A 19 -0.11 -11.99 -15.28
C GLY A 19 -0.85 -11.14 -16.32
N VAL A 20 -1.90 -10.39 -15.95
CA VAL A 20 -2.72 -9.58 -16.84
C VAL A 20 -2.13 -8.17 -16.95
N PRO A 21 -1.71 -7.73 -18.14
CA PRO A 21 -1.32 -6.34 -18.38
C PRO A 21 -2.48 -5.36 -18.16
N PRO A 22 -2.21 -4.10 -17.78
CA PRO A 22 -0.88 -3.57 -17.46
C PRO A 22 -0.58 -3.70 -15.95
N GLY A 23 0.46 -4.48 -15.61
CA GLY A 23 1.15 -4.37 -14.33
C GLY A 23 2.20 -3.25 -14.38
N PRO A 24 2.81 -2.85 -13.24
CA PRO A 24 3.87 -1.86 -13.24
C PRO A 24 5.06 -2.37 -14.05
N THR A 25 5.65 -1.52 -14.90
CA THR A 25 6.73 -1.94 -15.83
C THR A 25 8.03 -2.32 -15.10
N TRP A 26 8.19 -1.85 -13.86
CA TRP A 26 9.30 -2.22 -12.98
C TRP A 26 9.14 -3.58 -12.29
N ALA A 27 7.98 -4.25 -12.41
CA ALA A 27 7.71 -5.50 -11.72
C ALA A 27 8.74 -6.60 -12.10
N GLY A 28 9.27 -7.29 -11.10
CA GLY A 28 10.29 -8.34 -11.27
C GLY A 28 11.69 -7.89 -11.68
N LYS A 29 11.89 -6.61 -12.02
CA LYS A 29 13.18 -6.10 -12.47
C LYS A 29 14.21 -6.03 -11.35
N ARG A 30 15.47 -6.17 -11.73
CA ARG A 30 16.65 -5.87 -10.90
C ARG A 30 17.02 -4.40 -11.02
N LEU A 31 17.80 -3.88 -10.06
CA LEU A 31 18.27 -2.49 -10.06
C LEU A 31 18.90 -2.06 -11.41
N GLN A 32 19.74 -2.92 -12.01
CA GLN A 32 20.44 -2.64 -13.26
C GLN A 32 19.51 -2.55 -14.49
N GLN A 33 18.25 -2.98 -14.36
CA GLN A 33 17.26 -3.02 -15.43
C GLN A 33 16.22 -1.90 -15.34
N LEU A 34 16.26 -1.12 -14.26
CA LEU A 34 15.31 -0.04 -14.01
C LEU A 34 15.75 1.21 -14.74
N SER A 35 14.82 1.81 -15.49
CA SER A 35 14.99 3.19 -15.93
C SER A 35 14.75 4.17 -14.78
N LYS A 36 15.12 5.43 -14.97
CA LYS A 36 14.78 6.50 -14.03
C LYS A 36 13.27 6.65 -13.87
N ASP A 37 12.52 6.65 -14.97
CA ASP A 37 11.07 6.80 -14.95
C ASP A 37 10.39 5.65 -14.18
N GLU A 38 10.97 4.44 -14.23
CA GLU A 38 10.50 3.29 -13.49
C GLU A 38 10.76 3.38 -11.99
N LEU A 39 11.86 4.03 -11.58
CA LEU A 39 12.12 4.33 -10.18
C LEU A 39 11.12 5.37 -9.66
N ASP A 40 10.85 6.40 -10.44
CA ASP A 40 9.88 7.45 -10.10
C ASP A 40 8.46 6.86 -10.00
N ASP A 41 8.06 6.02 -10.96
CA ASP A 41 6.78 5.31 -10.93
C ASP A 41 6.67 4.36 -9.73
N MET A 42 7.74 3.64 -9.39
CA MET A 42 7.75 2.75 -8.22
C MET A 42 7.53 3.53 -6.91
N LEU A 43 8.16 4.71 -6.77
CA LEU A 43 7.95 5.57 -5.61
C LEU A 43 6.52 6.12 -5.58
N ALA A 44 6.00 6.58 -6.72
CA ALA A 44 4.62 7.04 -6.84
C ALA A 44 3.62 5.94 -6.48
N TYR A 45 3.86 4.71 -6.94
CA TYR A 45 3.09 3.52 -6.57
C TYR A 45 3.12 3.30 -5.05
N CYS A 46 4.31 3.32 -4.43
CA CYS A 46 4.44 3.14 -2.97
C CYS A 46 3.60 4.15 -2.18
N MET A 47 3.60 5.41 -2.62
CA MET A 47 2.85 6.49 -1.98
C MET A 47 1.34 6.34 -2.14
N LYS A 48 0.90 6.10 -3.39
CA LYS A 48 -0.52 6.03 -3.75
C LYS A 48 -1.17 4.75 -3.24
N GLU A 49 -0.62 3.60 -3.64
CA GLU A 49 -1.20 2.30 -3.31
C GLU A 49 -0.97 1.91 -1.86
N GLY A 50 0.17 2.28 -1.28
CA GLY A 50 0.39 2.13 0.16
C GLY A 50 -0.73 2.80 0.96
N ARG A 51 -0.99 4.09 0.68
CA ARG A 51 -2.09 4.83 1.34
C ARG A 51 -3.46 4.20 1.11
N ARG A 52 -3.80 3.87 -0.14
CA ARG A 52 -5.09 3.28 -0.48
C ARG A 52 -5.32 1.97 0.26
N LEU A 53 -4.37 1.04 0.17
CA LEU A 53 -4.45 -0.27 0.82
C LEU A 53 -4.50 -0.16 2.35
N GLY A 54 -3.73 0.73 2.95
CA GLY A 54 -3.77 0.94 4.40
C GLY A 54 -5.13 1.43 4.89
N TYR A 55 -5.79 2.29 4.11
CA TYR A 55 -7.14 2.75 4.40
C TYR A 55 -8.16 1.61 4.24
N GLU A 56 -8.17 0.95 3.08
CA GLU A 56 -9.11 -0.15 2.77
C GLU A 56 -8.99 -1.32 3.74
N ASP A 57 -7.77 -1.82 3.97
CA ASP A 57 -7.54 -2.93 4.88
C ASP A 57 -8.02 -2.59 6.30
N THR A 58 -7.92 -1.33 6.73
CA THR A 58 -8.43 -0.89 8.04
C THR A 58 -9.95 -0.79 8.06
N MET A 59 -10.56 -0.20 7.02
CA MET A 59 -12.02 -0.06 6.93
C MET A 59 -12.73 -1.42 6.85
N GLU A 60 -12.08 -2.40 6.22
CA GLU A 60 -12.60 -3.75 6.05
C GLU A 60 -12.12 -4.74 7.14
N CYS A 61 -11.45 -4.26 8.18
CA CYS A 61 -10.93 -5.10 9.28
C CYS A 61 -10.02 -6.24 8.81
N ARG A 62 -9.28 -6.05 7.71
CA ARG A 62 -8.30 -7.00 7.19
C ARG A 62 -7.01 -6.96 8.03
N PRO A 63 -6.25 -8.06 8.09
CA PRO A 63 -4.95 -8.07 8.76
C PRO A 63 -3.96 -7.11 8.07
N VAL A 64 -2.96 -6.67 8.84
CA VAL A 64 -1.87 -5.83 8.32
C VAL A 64 -1.18 -6.54 7.16
N ARG A 65 -1.16 -5.87 6.01
CA ARG A 65 -0.60 -6.42 4.77
C ARG A 65 0.92 -6.55 4.86
N ILE A 66 1.42 -7.65 4.30
CA ILE A 66 2.86 -7.84 4.11
C ILE A 66 3.33 -6.84 3.05
N ASN A 67 4.42 -6.12 3.36
CA ASN A 67 5.01 -5.20 2.39
C ASN A 67 5.54 -5.99 1.19
N PRO A 68 5.15 -5.64 -0.05
CA PRO A 68 5.57 -6.39 -1.22
C PRO A 68 7.07 -6.22 -1.51
N PHE A 69 7.67 -5.09 -1.13
CA PHE A 69 9.09 -4.86 -1.37
C PHE A 69 9.96 -5.53 -0.31
N HIS A 70 11.14 -6.02 -0.69
CA HIS A 70 12.09 -6.53 0.28
C HIS A 70 12.81 -5.39 1.01
N ARG A 71 13.14 -5.56 2.30
CA ARG A 71 13.77 -4.53 3.15
C ARG A 71 15.14 -4.05 2.68
N ARG A 72 15.82 -4.82 1.83
CA ARG A 72 17.14 -4.50 1.27
C ARG A 72 17.10 -4.07 -0.19
N TYR A 73 15.97 -4.28 -0.87
CA TYR A 73 15.84 -3.91 -2.28
C TYR A 73 15.92 -2.39 -2.43
N LEU A 74 16.80 -1.91 -3.31
CA LEU A 74 17.10 -0.49 -3.50
C LEU A 74 17.37 0.23 -2.17
N HIS A 75 18.24 -0.36 -1.36
CA HIS A 75 18.59 0.12 -0.02
C HIS A 75 17.38 0.26 0.94
N GLY A 76 16.29 -0.45 0.66
CA GLY A 76 15.07 -0.45 1.46
C GLY A 76 14.14 0.73 1.20
N MET A 77 14.45 1.60 0.24
CA MET A 77 13.66 2.81 -0.02
C MET A 77 12.20 2.50 -0.40
N PRO A 78 11.90 1.58 -1.33
CA PRO A 78 10.52 1.24 -1.66
C PRO A 78 9.76 0.63 -0.47
N TRP A 79 10.41 -0.24 0.30
CA TRP A 79 9.83 -0.82 1.51
C TRP A 79 9.41 0.26 2.50
N LEU A 80 10.30 1.23 2.75
CA LEU A 80 10.09 2.28 3.75
C LEU A 80 9.00 3.26 3.31
N HIS A 81 8.94 3.60 2.02
CA HIS A 81 7.88 4.44 1.46
C HIS A 81 6.54 3.73 1.52
N PHE A 82 6.44 2.50 1.02
CA PHE A 82 5.20 1.74 1.04
C PHE A 82 4.67 1.60 2.48
N LYS A 83 5.53 1.24 3.43
CA LYS A 83 5.16 1.13 4.85
C LYS A 83 4.65 2.45 5.41
N SER A 84 5.37 3.55 5.16
CA SER A 84 5.00 4.88 5.70
C SER A 84 3.64 5.33 5.19
N PHE A 85 3.39 5.21 3.89
CA PHE A 85 2.11 5.61 3.30
C PHE A 85 0.98 4.65 3.65
N TYR A 86 1.27 3.36 3.84
CA TYR A 86 0.32 2.40 4.40
C TYR A 86 -0.16 2.82 5.79
N GLU A 87 0.75 3.17 6.70
CA GLU A 87 0.37 3.67 8.03
C GLU A 87 -0.42 4.98 7.97
N VAL A 88 -0.10 5.89 7.03
CA VAL A 88 -0.92 7.10 6.79
C VAL A 88 -2.36 6.74 6.41
N GLY A 89 -2.54 5.77 5.50
CA GLY A 89 -3.85 5.26 5.11
C GLY A 89 -4.63 4.67 6.29
N ARG A 90 -3.97 3.81 7.09
CA ARG A 90 -4.56 3.21 8.29
C ARG A 90 -5.03 4.26 9.29
N GLN A 91 -4.18 5.25 9.56
CA GLN A 91 -4.50 6.30 10.52
C GLN A 91 -5.70 7.14 10.05
N ALA A 92 -5.82 7.41 8.75
CA ALA A 92 -6.97 8.08 8.18
C ALA A 92 -8.27 7.28 8.39
N ALA A 93 -8.26 5.98 8.09
CA ALA A 93 -9.41 5.11 8.31
C ALA A 93 -9.81 5.01 9.79
N LEU A 94 -8.85 4.86 10.70
CA LEU A 94 -9.13 4.84 12.14
C LEU A 94 -9.77 6.13 12.62
N ASN A 95 -9.30 7.28 12.14
CA ASN A 95 -9.89 8.57 12.49
C ASN A 95 -11.33 8.70 12.00
N GLU A 96 -11.61 8.21 10.81
CA GLU A 96 -12.95 8.20 10.24
C GLU A 96 -13.91 7.28 11.02
N LEU A 97 -13.48 6.04 11.33
CA LEU A 97 -14.28 5.10 12.12
C LEU A 97 -14.61 5.67 13.52
N ARG A 98 -13.66 6.34 14.18
CA ARG A 98 -13.90 7.05 15.44
C ARG A 98 -14.90 8.18 15.28
N SER A 99 -14.86 8.91 14.17
CA SER A 99 -15.83 9.97 13.87
C SER A 99 -17.24 9.40 13.71
N ARG A 100 -17.38 8.35 12.88
CA ARG A 100 -18.66 7.66 12.65
C ARG A 100 -19.26 7.12 13.95
N ARG A 101 -18.44 6.50 14.80
CA ARG A 101 -18.86 6.02 16.13
C ARG A 101 -19.39 7.15 17.01
N ARG A 102 -18.66 8.27 17.13
CA ARG A 102 -19.11 9.42 17.93
C ARG A 102 -20.41 10.02 17.40
N GLN A 103 -20.60 10.05 16.08
CA GLN A 103 -21.84 10.51 15.47
C GLN A 103 -23.01 9.58 15.79
N ALA A 104 -22.81 8.26 15.70
CA ALA A 104 -23.82 7.28 16.06
C ALA A 104 -24.22 7.36 17.54
N GLU A 105 -23.24 7.51 18.44
CA GLU A 105 -23.49 7.69 19.88
C GLU A 105 -24.32 8.96 20.16
N ARG A 106 -24.00 10.08 19.49
CA ARG A 106 -24.78 11.32 19.60
C ARG A 106 -26.22 11.18 19.11
N LEU A 107 -26.42 10.51 17.97
CA LEU A 107 -27.76 10.28 17.42
C LEU A 107 -28.59 9.36 18.32
N SER A 108 -27.97 8.33 18.90
CA SER A 108 -28.64 7.43 19.84
C SER A 108 -29.08 8.15 21.11
N LEU A 109 -28.28 9.08 21.64
CA LEU A 109 -28.63 9.88 22.81
C LEU A 109 -29.72 10.91 22.52
N ALA A 110 -29.78 11.42 21.28
CA ALA A 110 -30.81 12.38 20.86
C ALA A 110 -32.17 11.72 20.55
N ALA A 111 -32.18 10.39 20.34
CA ALA A 111 -33.39 9.61 20.05
C ALA A 111 -33.98 8.89 21.28
N ALA A 112 -33.32 9.00 22.44
CA ALA A 112 -33.75 8.46 23.74
C ALA A 112 -34.37 9.56 24.61
#